data_AF-A0A4Y2UHF6-F1
#
_entry.id   AF-A0A4Y2UHF6-F1
#
_cell.length_a   1.000
_cell.length_b   1.000
_cell.length_c   1.000
_cell.angle_alpha   90.00
_cell.angle_beta   90.00
_cell.angle_gamma   90.00
#
_symmetry.space_group_name_H-M   'P 1'
#
loop_
_entity.id
_entity.type
_entity.pdbx_description
1 polymer ?
#
loop_
_entity_poly.entity_id
_entity_poly.type
_entity_poly.pdbx_seq_one_letter_code
_entity_poly.pdbx_strand_id
1 'polypeptide(L)'
;MSKASQLYNEEESKILQLKLLGKTVKEISKLLNRCKSMIYRVFTRKTTYEPNPYSGRPHVTDIRNDRRIRRMVSSQEMTVRDITRASLRQI
;
A
#
# COMPACT_ATOMS: atom_id res chain seq x y z
N MET A 1 4.41 21.94 3.98
CA MET A 1 5.20 20.69 3.81
C MET A 1 6.31 20.67 4.85
N SER A 2 6.61 19.53 5.46
CA SER A 2 7.67 19.44 6.47
C SER A 2 9.05 19.57 5.80
N LYS A 3 10.03 20.14 6.51
CA LYS A 3 11.41 20.29 6.01
C LYS A 3 12.01 18.96 5.54
N ALA A 4 11.65 17.86 6.20
CA ALA A 4 12.06 16.51 5.84
C ALA A 4 11.53 16.06 4.46
N SER A 5 10.28 16.43 4.11
CA SER A 5 9.71 16.11 2.80
C SER A 5 10.37 16.88 1.66
N GLN A 6 10.85 18.11 1.92
CA GLN A 6 11.58 18.91 0.92
C GLN A 6 12.94 18.29 0.58
N LEU A 7 13.69 17.86 1.61
CA LEU A 7 14.98 17.20 1.42
C LEU A 7 14.84 15.90 0.62
N TYR A 8 13.81 15.11 0.91
CA TYR A 8 13.53 13.88 0.18
C TYR A 8 13.24 14.15 -1.31
N ASN A 9 12.42 15.16 -1.61
CA ASN A 9 12.08 15.53 -2.99
C ASN A 9 13.31 16.03 -3.78
N GLU A 10 14.24 16.74 -3.11
CA GLU A 10 15.48 17.19 -3.73
C GLU A 10 16.42 16.01 -4.06
N GLU A 11 16.52 15.03 -3.16
CA GLU A 11 17.26 13.78 -3.41
C GLU A 11 16.65 12.97 -4.55
N GLU A 12 15.31 12.86 -4.63
CA GLU A 12 14.63 12.18 -5.74
C GLU A 12 14.93 12.84 -7.09
N SER A 13 14.93 14.18 -7.14
CA SER A 13 15.26 14.93 -8.36
C SER A 13 16.70 14.66 -8.84
N LYS A 14 17.67 14.66 -7.92
CA LYS A 14 19.08 14.32 -8.22
C LYS A 14 19.22 12.89 -8.77
N ILE A 15 18.51 11.93 -8.17
CA ILE A 15 18.50 10.52 -8.63
C ILE A 15 17.98 10.41 -10.07
N LEU A 16 16.92 11.15 -10.42
CA LEU A 16 16.34 11.13 -11.76
C LEU A 16 17.26 11.78 -12.80
N GLN A 17 17.91 12.89 -12.47
CA GLN A 17 18.89 13.53 -13.36
C GLN A 17 20.05 12.58 -13.68
N LEU A 18 20.59 11.89 -12.68
CA LEU A 18 21.67 10.92 -12.88
C LEU A 18 21.24 9.73 -13.75
N LYS A 19 19.97 9.31 -13.66
CA LYS A 19 19.40 8.28 -14.53
C LYS A 19 19.34 8.73 -15.99
N LEU A 20 18.94 9.98 -16.25
CA LEU A 20 18.92 10.57 -17.60
C LEU A 20 20.32 10.69 -18.19
N LEU A 21 21.32 10.96 -17.37
CA LEU A 21 22.74 10.96 -17.75
C LEU A 21 23.32 9.55 -18.00
N GLY A 22 22.51 8.49 -17.89
CA GLY A 22 22.92 7.12 -18.16
C GLY A 22 23.75 6.45 -17.04
N LYS A 23 23.80 7.04 -15.83
CA LYS A 23 24.52 6.44 -14.70
C LYS A 23 23.82 5.17 -14.21
N THR A 24 24.63 4.20 -13.78
CA THR A 24 24.13 2.96 -13.20
C THR A 24 23.68 3.14 -11.75
N VAL A 25 22.78 2.28 -11.26
CA VAL A 25 22.31 2.33 -9.85
C VAL A 25 23.47 2.23 -8.85
N LYS A 26 24.53 1.47 -9.18
CA LYS A 26 25.72 1.34 -8.32
C LYS A 26 26.49 2.64 -8.20
N GLU A 27 26.64 3.38 -9.29
CA GLU A 27 27.32 4.69 -9.28
C GLU A 27 26.48 5.74 -8.55
N ILE A 28 25.18 5.77 -8.80
CA ILE A 28 24.25 6.69 -8.12
C ILE A 28 24.27 6.45 -6.61
N SER A 29 24.27 5.18 -6.18
CA SER A 29 24.37 4.78 -4.78
C SER A 29 25.63 5.29 -4.10
N LYS A 30 26.78 5.26 -4.80
CA LYS A 30 28.05 5.80 -4.29
C LYS A 30 28.06 7.32 -4.27
N LEU A 31 27.59 7.99 -5.33
CA LEU A 31 27.60 9.45 -5.45
C LEU A 31 26.73 10.13 -4.39
N LEU A 32 25.55 9.57 -4.12
CA LEU A 32 24.60 10.12 -3.15
C LEU A 32 24.75 9.53 -1.75
N ASN A 33 25.66 8.56 -1.56
CA ASN A 33 25.82 7.80 -0.32
C ASN A 33 24.48 7.22 0.20
N ARG A 34 23.66 6.69 -0.72
CA ARG A 34 22.34 6.11 -0.42
C ARG A 34 22.27 4.66 -0.83
N CYS A 35 21.40 3.89 -0.17
CA CYS A 35 21.20 2.48 -0.45
C CYS A 35 20.54 2.27 -1.83
N LYS A 36 20.91 1.16 -2.50
CA LYS A 36 20.34 0.79 -3.80
C LYS A 36 18.83 0.63 -3.76
N SER A 37 18.27 0.13 -2.67
CA SER A 37 16.82 -0.06 -2.50
C SER A 37 16.04 1.25 -2.52
N MET A 38 16.60 2.34 -1.97
CA MET A 38 15.99 3.67 -2.07
C MET A 38 15.93 4.13 -3.53
N ILE A 39 17.04 3.98 -4.26
CA ILE A 39 17.11 4.38 -5.68
C ILE A 39 16.12 3.58 -6.53
N TYR A 40 16.03 2.27 -6.31
CA TYR A 40 15.02 1.44 -6.98
C TYR A 40 13.59 1.92 -6.66
N ARG A 41 13.28 2.26 -5.40
CA ARG A 41 11.97 2.82 -5.03
C ARG A 41 11.65 4.10 -5.79
N VAL A 42 12.60 5.02 -5.94
CA VAL A 42 12.40 6.27 -6.69
C VAL A 42 12.13 5.97 -8.17
N PHE A 43 12.88 5.04 -8.76
CA PHE A 43 12.65 4.61 -10.14
C PHE A 43 11.28 3.95 -10.34
N THR A 44 10.86 3.08 -9.40
CA THR A 44 9.55 2.41 -9.44
C THR A 44 8.40 3.39 -9.22
N ARG A 45 8.48 4.28 -8.23
CA ARG A 45 7.43 5.29 -7.95
C ARG A 45 7.11 6.18 -9.14
N LYS A 46 8.12 6.52 -9.95
CA LYS A 46 7.94 7.34 -11.15
C LYS A 46 7.37 6.57 -12.34
N THR A 47 7.55 5.25 -12.39
CA THR A 47 7.16 4.39 -13.53
C THR A 47 5.81 3.72 -13.34
N THR A 48 5.46 3.28 -12.14
CA THR A 48 4.18 2.62 -11.86
C THR A 48 3.16 3.61 -11.30
N TYR A 49 2.05 3.72 -12.05
CA TYR A 49 0.68 4.08 -11.65
C TYR A 49 0.48 3.93 -10.14
N GLU A 50 -0.03 5.00 -9.50
CA GLU A 50 -0.14 5.25 -8.06
C GLU A 50 0.24 4.05 -7.16
N PRO A 51 1.26 4.17 -6.28
CA PRO A 51 1.54 3.10 -5.33
C PRO A 51 0.26 2.84 -4.56
N ASN A 52 -0.29 1.62 -4.71
CA ASN A 52 -1.58 1.22 -4.14
C ASN A 52 -1.70 1.86 -2.75
N PRO A 53 -2.66 2.78 -2.55
CA PRO A 53 -2.76 3.45 -1.27
C PRO A 53 -2.90 2.34 -0.23
N TYR A 54 -1.95 2.30 0.71
CA TYR A 54 -1.99 1.36 1.82
C TYR A 54 -3.40 1.41 2.38
N SER A 55 -4.16 0.33 2.16
CA SER A 55 -5.59 0.24 2.42
C SER A 55 -5.83 0.54 3.89
N GLY A 56 -6.19 1.80 4.18
CA GLY A 56 -6.02 2.40 5.50
C GLY A 56 -6.95 1.89 6.59
N ARG A 57 -7.82 0.90 6.34
CA ARG A 57 -8.67 0.26 7.35
C ARG A 57 -9.45 -0.93 6.77
N PRO A 58 -9.90 -1.86 7.62
CA PRO A 58 -9.48 -3.25 7.60
C PRO A 58 -10.38 -4.11 6.72
N HIS A 59 -9.95 -5.34 6.47
CA HIS A 59 -10.85 -6.40 5.99
C HIS A 59 -11.87 -6.72 7.09
N VAL A 60 -13.01 -6.00 7.13
CA VAL A 60 -14.09 -6.23 8.10
C VAL A 60 -15.13 -7.19 7.55
N THR A 61 -14.68 -8.18 6.77
CA THR A 61 -15.33 -9.49 6.61
C THR A 61 -14.44 -10.32 5.68
N ASP A 62 -13.95 -11.47 6.17
CA ASP A 62 -13.46 -12.52 5.28
C ASP A 62 -14.59 -12.85 4.28
N ILE A 63 -14.27 -13.09 3.01
CA ILE A 63 -15.21 -13.50 1.96
C ILE A 63 -16.08 -14.69 2.45
N ARG A 64 -15.52 -15.53 3.30
CA ARG A 64 -16.22 -16.64 3.96
C ARG A 64 -17.34 -16.18 4.89
N ASN A 65 -17.12 -15.11 5.65
CA ASN A 65 -18.13 -14.53 6.54
C ASN A 65 -19.22 -13.81 5.75
N ASP A 66 -18.90 -13.06 4.69
CA ASP A 66 -19.94 -12.45 3.82
C ASP A 66 -20.83 -13.53 3.19
N ARG A 67 -20.21 -14.61 2.68
CA ARG A 67 -20.94 -15.76 2.14
C ARG A 67 -21.84 -16.43 3.20
N ARG A 68 -21.41 -16.50 4.45
CA ARG A 68 -22.18 -17.08 5.55
C ARG A 68 -23.35 -16.20 5.96
N ILE A 69 -23.14 -14.88 6.05
CA ILE A 69 -24.18 -13.89 6.30
C ILE A 69 -25.25 -13.96 5.22
N ARG A 70 -24.86 -14.01 3.93
CA ARG A 70 -25.81 -14.19 2.82
C ARG A 70 -26.65 -15.46 2.96
N ARG A 71 -26.05 -16.58 3.36
CA ARG A 71 -26.78 -17.84 3.60
C ARG A 71 -27.78 -17.72 4.74
N MET A 72 -27.35 -17.15 5.87
CA MET A 72 -28.20 -16.90 7.04
C MET A 72 -29.41 -16.03 6.71
N VAL A 73 -29.20 -14.95 5.96
CA VAL A 73 -30.28 -14.08 5.45
C VAL A 73 -31.21 -14.84 4.50
N SER A 74 -30.67 -15.69 3.62
CA SER A 74 -31.49 -16.41 2.64
C SER A 74 -32.30 -17.56 3.22
N SER A 75 -31.85 -18.16 4.32
CA SER A 75 -32.48 -19.37 4.89
C SER A 75 -33.47 -19.08 6.02
N GLN A 76 -33.32 -17.96 6.71
CA GLN A 76 -34.13 -17.58 7.87
C GLN A 76 -34.42 -16.08 7.82
N GLU A 77 -35.64 -15.68 8.16
CA GLU A 77 -36.01 -14.27 8.36
C GLU A 77 -35.38 -13.76 9.66
N MET A 78 -34.07 -13.53 9.63
CA MET A 78 -33.31 -13.01 10.77
C MET A 78 -33.06 -11.54 10.64
N THR A 79 -33.16 -10.83 11.77
CA THR A 79 -32.79 -9.41 11.80
C THR A 79 -31.28 -9.26 11.74
N VAL A 80 -30.81 -8.08 11.30
CA VAL A 80 -29.37 -7.74 11.25
C VAL A 80 -28.69 -7.95 12.62
N ARG A 81 -29.44 -7.74 13.71
CA ARG A 81 -28.96 -7.94 15.09
C ARG A 81 -28.71 -9.42 15.40
N ASP A 82 -29.59 -10.31 14.93
CA ASP A 82 -29.45 -11.75 15.15
C ASP A 82 -28.30 -12.33 14.32
N ILE A 83 -28.14 -11.88 13.08
CA ILE A 83 -27.04 -12.25 12.18
C ILE A 83 -25.69 -11.84 12.77
N THR A 84 -25.59 -10.61 13.27
CA THR A 84 -24.37 -10.10 13.90
C THR A 84 -24.03 -10.89 15.15
N ARG A 85 -25.03 -11.21 15.99
CA ARG A 85 -24.85 -12.00 17.21
C ARG A 85 -24.46 -13.44 16.90
N ALA A 86 -25.06 -14.08 15.90
CA ALA A 86 -24.75 -15.45 15.50
C ALA A 86 -23.35 -15.56 14.89
N SER A 87 -22.95 -14.57 14.08
CA SER A 87 -21.63 -14.52 13.45
C SER A 87 -20.49 -14.29 14.47
N LEU A 88 -20.75 -13.56 15.55
CA LEU A 88 -19.78 -13.30 16.63
C LEU A 88 -19.65 -14.43 17.65
N ARG A 89 -20.66 -15.31 17.80
CA ARG A 89 -20.69 -16.38 18.81
C ARG A 89 -19.85 -17.64 18.47
N GLN A 90 -19.17 -17.66 17.33
CA GLN A 90 -18.42 -18.83 16.86
C GLN A 90 -16.97 -18.50 16.47
N ILE A 91 -16.41 -17.43 17.04
CA ILE A 91 -14.96 -17.21 17.10
C ILE A 91 -14.43 -17.99 18.31
#